data_AF-A0A853B574-F1
#
_entry.id   AF-A0A853B574-F1
#
_cell.length_a   1.000
_cell.length_b   1.000
_cell.length_c   1.000
_cell.angle_alpha   90.00
_cell.angle_beta   90.00
_cell.angle_gamma   90.00
#
_symmetry.space_group_name_H-M   'P 1'
#
loop_
_entity.id
_entity.type
_entity.pdbx_description
1 polymer ?
#
loop_
_entity_poly.entity_id
_entity_poly.type
_entity_poly.pdbx_seq_one_letter_code
_entity_poly.pdbx_strand_id
1 'polypeptide(L)' 'MECPTCALDLDHCHGTLVLHVNSLAECTEPDCADTDLVRHSLTVRCEEVDGGCVCTADYVVEYAQAS' A
#
# COMPACT_ATOMS: atom_id res chain seq x y z
N MET A 1 2.68 -15.49 -20.37
CA MET A 1 1.25 -15.10 -20.36
C MET A 1 1.26 -13.58 -20.44
N GLU A 2 0.52 -13.01 -21.39
CA GLU A 2 0.38 -11.56 -21.53
C GLU A 2 -0.69 -11.03 -20.57
N CYS A 3 -0.52 -9.83 -20.02
CA CYS A 3 -1.54 -9.15 -19.24
C CYS A 3 -2.72 -8.79 -20.17
N PRO A 4 -3.94 -9.30 -19.94
CA PRO A 4 -5.10 -9.00 -20.80
C PRO A 4 -5.41 -7.51 -20.88
N THR A 5 -5.17 -6.77 -19.80
CA THR A 5 -5.43 -5.33 -19.72
C THR A 5 -4.44 -4.54 -20.59
N CYS A 6 -3.16 -4.96 -20.65
CA CYS A 6 -2.20 -4.42 -21.62
C CYS A 6 -2.59 -4.73 -23.07
N ALA A 7 -3.04 -5.95 -23.34
CA ALA A 7 -3.46 -6.37 -24.69
C ALA A 7 -4.62 -5.55 -25.25
N LEU A 8 -5.44 -4.99 -24.34
CA LEU A 8 -6.58 -4.13 -24.66
C LEU A 8 -6.25 -2.62 -24.57
N ASP A 9 -5.01 -2.25 -24.27
CA ASP A 9 -4.55 -0.85 -24.09
C ASP A 9 -5.39 -0.06 -23.06
N LEU A 10 -5.89 -0.76 -22.03
CA LEU A 10 -6.67 -0.13 -20.97
C LEU A 10 -5.74 0.47 -19.91
N ASP A 11 -6.13 1.60 -19.33
CA ASP A 11 -5.37 2.22 -18.25
C ASP A 11 -5.45 1.37 -16.97
N HIS A 12 -4.29 0.91 -16.49
CA HIS A 12 -4.13 0.09 -15.29
C HIS A 12 -2.71 0.21 -14.73
N CYS A 13 -2.55 -0.24 -13.49
CA CYS A 13 -1.25 -0.39 -12.84
C CYS A 13 -0.97 -1.87 -12.53
N HIS A 14 0.31 -2.27 -12.61
CA HIS A 14 0.79 -3.59 -12.21
C HIS A 14 1.25 -3.65 -10.74
N GLY A 15 1.39 -2.48 -10.10
CA GLY A 15 1.68 -2.39 -8.69
C GLY A 15 0.51 -2.85 -7.83
N THR A 16 0.82 -3.18 -6.59
CA THR A 16 -0.18 -3.40 -5.54
C THR A 16 -0.46 -2.08 -4.85
N LEU A 17 -1.73 -1.69 -4.75
CA LEU A 17 -2.12 -0.55 -3.93
C LEU A 17 -2.27 -1.01 -2.47
N VAL A 18 -1.37 -0.53 -1.61
CA VAL A 18 -1.39 -0.77 -0.18
C VAL A 18 -2.24 0.30 0.48
N LEU A 19 -3.28 -0.12 1.20
CA LEU A 19 -4.17 0.77 1.96
C LEU A 19 -3.71 0.81 3.41
N HIS A 20 -3.28 1.98 3.87
CA HIS A 20 -2.82 2.16 5.23
C HIS A 20 -3.96 2.49 6.19
N VAL A 21 -3.79 2.13 7.47
CA VAL A 21 -4.73 2.44 8.55
C VAL A 21 -4.97 3.94 8.74
N ASN A 22 -4.03 4.79 8.33
CA ASN A 22 -4.13 6.25 8.41
C ASN A 22 -4.83 6.87 7.19
N SER A 23 -5.55 6.06 6.40
CA SER A 23 -6.27 6.47 5.17
C SER A 23 -5.37 6.97 4.03
N LEU A 24 -4.05 6.78 4.13
CA LEU A 24 -3.15 6.92 2.99
C LEU A 24 -3.17 5.65 2.14
N ALA A 25 -2.81 5.80 0.88
CA ALA A 25 -2.56 4.68 -0.01
C ALA A 25 -1.23 4.88 -0.72
N GLU A 26 -0.50 3.78 -0.96
CA GLU A 26 0.74 3.78 -1.72
C GLU A 26 0.71 2.66 -2.76
N CYS A 27 1.25 2.92 -3.94
CA CYS A 27 1.44 1.89 -4.95
C CYS A 27 2.88 1.36 -4.86
N THR A 28 3.04 0.04 -4.95
CA THR A 28 4.37 -0.59 -4.94
C THR A 28 5.15 -0.37 -6.24
N GLU A 29 4.51 0.17 -7.29
CA GLU A 29 5.18 0.52 -8.55
C GLU A 29 5.92 1.87 -8.38
N PRO A 30 7.26 1.91 -8.51
CA PRO A 30 8.08 3.08 -8.16
C PRO A 30 7.72 4.37 -8.91
N ASP A 31 7.21 4.26 -10.13
CA ASP A 31 6.85 5.41 -10.97
C ASP A 31 5.34 5.73 -10.93
N CYS A 32 4.57 5.05 -10.06
CA CYS A 32 3.12 5.26 -9.93
C CYS A 32 2.79 6.11 -8.70
N ALA A 33 2.42 7.37 -8.93
CA ALA A 33 1.89 8.26 -7.88
C ALA A 33 0.35 8.26 -7.77
N ASP A 34 -0.33 7.53 -8.66
CA ASP A 34 -1.79 7.41 -8.65
C ASP A 34 -2.22 6.44 -7.52
N THR A 35 -3.32 6.75 -6.85
CA THR A 35 -3.90 5.97 -5.75
C THR A 35 -5.38 5.64 -5.98
N ASP A 36 -5.91 5.89 -7.18
CA ASP A 36 -7.28 5.56 -7.55
C ASP A 36 -7.46 4.04 -7.61
N LEU A 37 -8.45 3.54 -6.87
CA LEU A 37 -8.82 2.13 -6.82
C LEU A 37 -9.19 1.56 -8.19
N VAL A 38 -9.73 2.38 -9.10
CA VAL A 38 -10.14 1.90 -10.43
C VAL A 38 -8.95 1.47 -11.28
N ARG A 39 -7.79 2.08 -11.08
CA ARG A 39 -6.56 1.82 -11.83
C ARG A 39 -5.77 0.64 -11.24
N HIS A 40 -6.01 0.32 -9.97
CA HIS A 40 -5.28 -0.72 -9.23
C HIS A 40 -6.14 -1.97 -9.06
N SER A 41 -5.89 -2.96 -9.93
CA SER A 41 -6.59 -4.25 -9.87
C SER A 41 -6.27 -5.06 -8.61
N LEU A 42 -5.10 -4.82 -8.00
CA LEU A 42 -4.64 -5.50 -6.80
C LEU A 42 -4.52 -4.50 -5.65
N THR A 43 -5.27 -4.75 -4.59
CA THR A 43 -5.29 -3.94 -3.37
C THR A 43 -5.04 -4.83 -2.16
N VAL A 44 -4.29 -4.34 -1.17
CA VAL A 44 -4.06 -5.04 0.10
C VAL A 44 -4.12 -4.04 1.25
N ARG A 45 -4.58 -4.43 2.44
CA ARG A 45 -4.44 -3.57 3.62
C ARG A 45 -3.07 -3.77 4.23
N CYS A 46 -2.46 -2.70 4.73
CA CYS A 46 -1.13 -2.76 5.33
C CYS A 46 -1.04 -3.72 6.53
N GLU A 47 -2.16 -4.01 7.20
CA GLU A 47 -2.26 -4.97 8.30
C GLU A 47 -2.10 -6.43 7.84
N GLU A 48 -2.32 -6.70 6.55
CA GLU A 48 -2.22 -8.03 5.93
C GLU A 48 -0.83 -8.30 5.34
N VAL A 49 0.06 -7.29 5.32
CA VAL A 49 1.41 -7.39 4.77
C VAL A 49 2.31 -8.15 5.74
N ASP A 50 2.93 -9.23 5.26
CA ASP A 50 3.94 -9.97 6.00
C ASP A 50 5.13 -9.07 6.37
N GLY A 51 5.55 -9.12 7.65
CA GLY A 51 6.57 -8.21 8.21
C GLY A 51 5.98 -6.95 8.85
N GLY A 52 4.69 -6.71 8.70
CA GLY A 52 3.95 -5.62 9.34
C GLY A 52 4.21 -4.25 8.71
N CYS A 53 3.42 -3.26 9.12
CA CYS A 53 3.54 -1.88 8.71
C CYS A 53 4.01 -1.00 9.88
N VAL A 54 4.86 -0.01 9.62
CA VAL A 54 5.19 1.01 10.64
C VAL A 54 3.94 1.75 11.13
N CYS A 55 2.95 1.89 10.25
CA CYS A 55 1.68 2.52 10.54
C CYS A 55 0.81 1.75 11.55
N THR A 56 1.09 0.47 11.79
CA THR A 56 0.39 -0.38 12.77
C THR A 56 1.14 -0.50 14.10
N ALA A 57 2.29 0.17 14.25
CA ALA A 57 3.04 0.14 15.50
C ALA A 57 2.34 0.98 16.59
N ASP A 58 2.05 0.36 17.73
CA ASP A 58 1.63 1.08 18.94
C ASP A 58 2.90 1.59 19.65
N TYR A 59 3.12 2.91 19.63
CA TYR A 59 4.28 3.49 20.30
C TYR A 59 4.00 3.60 21.79
N VAL A 60 4.43 2.60 22.56
CA VAL A 60 4.53 2.72 24.02
C VAL A 60 5.64 3.71 24.37
N VAL A 61 5.24 4.92 24.73
CA VAL A 61 6.14 5.93 25.30
C VAL A 61 6.50 5.54 26.72
N GLU A 62 7.61 4.82 26.90
CA GLU A 62 8.22 4.65 28.22
C GLU A 62 8.80 6.00 28.67
N TYR A 63 8.08 6.67 29.56
CA TYR A 63 8.60 7.79 30.32
C TYR A 63 9.66 7.25 31.29
N ALA A 64 10.92 7.31 30.90
CA ALA A 64 12.02 7.04 31.84
C ALA A 64 11.87 7.97 33.04
N GLN A 65 11.56 7.40 34.22
CA GLN A 65 11.49 8.13 35.47
C GLN A 65 12.88 8.66 35.77
N ALA A 66 13.12 9.95 35.50
CA ALA A 66 14.28 10.64 36.00
C ALA A 66 14.24 10.58 37.54
N SER A 67 15.17 9.82 38.12
CA SER A 67 15.45 9.79 39.56
C SER A 67 16.39 10.93 39.93
#